data_AF-A0A6J8AWN0-F1
#
_entry.id   AF-A0A6J8AWN0-F1
#
_cell.length_a   1.000
_cell.length_b   1.000
_cell.length_c   1.000
_cell.angle_alpha   90.00
_cell.angle_beta   90.00
_cell.angle_gamma   90.00
#
_symmetry.space_group_name_H-M   'P 1'
#
loop_
_entity.id
_entity.type
_entity.pdbx_description
1 polymer ?
#
loop_
_entity_poly.entity_id
_entity_poly.type
_entity_poly.pdbx_seq_one_letter_code
_entity_poly.pdbx_strand_id
1 'polypeptide(L)'
;MDMEGHGYIGALINNQQAHTILDRDQFAALYYLAGNIIREIIGFLTVCHGVAISERQLHRILRRLNLVRRHNESPLEDIITAIQAGSGRNTGYRLMQRRMLDTGVNASLETVRVALTVLDADGVHARGRHVLRRRQYLNQGPNFAIHMDGWDKLKPFGISIHAAIDGYSRRLLWLKACSSNKNPQYIAHFYLNYIREINGVPCLIYADRGTENVIVRDLQYALRWHHRDSFEGLSSFVDGSSNRNMRIERFWRNLRSMCGQSWIDVFKGMADYGILDTSDMIHLECVRYCFMPLINVDLQNTLRYWNEHRVRRSRT
;
A
#
# COMPACT_ATOMS: atom_id res chain seq x y z
N MET A 1 -48.88 -2.77 30.69
CA MET A 1 -48.14 -3.33 31.84
C MET A 1 -47.43 -4.56 31.32
N ASP A 2 -46.14 -4.57 31.02
CA ASP A 2 -45.07 -3.67 31.47
C ASP A 2 -44.05 -3.39 30.37
N MET A 3 -43.68 -2.12 30.27
CA MET A 3 -42.63 -1.56 29.41
C MET A 3 -41.40 -1.32 30.29
N GLU A 4 -40.48 -2.29 30.43
CA GLU A 4 -39.24 -2.08 31.21
C GLU A 4 -37.98 -2.75 30.60
N GLY A 5 -37.95 -3.00 29.29
CA GLY A 5 -36.77 -3.59 28.62
C GLY A 5 -35.80 -2.59 27.99
N HIS A 6 -36.26 -1.38 27.63
CA HIS A 6 -35.52 -0.48 26.73
C HIS A 6 -34.86 0.73 27.43
N GLY A 7 -34.97 0.86 28.75
CA GLY A 7 -34.42 1.98 29.51
C GLY A 7 -32.93 1.87 29.88
N TYR A 8 -32.35 0.68 29.84
CA TYR A 8 -31.00 0.46 30.39
C TYR A 8 -29.85 1.01 29.53
N ILE A 9 -30.02 1.12 28.21
CA ILE A 9 -28.95 1.57 27.31
C ILE A 9 -28.87 3.10 27.28
N GLY A 10 -30.01 3.80 27.32
CA GLY A 10 -30.04 5.27 27.36
C GLY A 10 -29.51 5.84 28.68
N ALA A 11 -29.71 5.15 29.80
CA ALA A 11 -29.23 5.59 31.11
C ALA A 11 -27.71 5.42 31.30
N LEU A 12 -27.06 4.51 30.57
CA LEU A 12 -25.61 4.28 30.67
C LEU A 12 -24.78 5.27 29.84
N ILE A 13 -25.37 5.91 28.82
CA ILE A 13 -24.65 6.81 27.91
C ILE A 13 -24.70 8.27 28.38
N ASN A 14 -25.72 8.68 29.15
CA ASN A 14 -25.92 10.08 29.53
C ASN A 14 -25.39 10.50 30.91
N ASN A 15 -24.68 9.63 31.64
CA ASN A 15 -24.12 10.00 32.95
C ASN A 15 -22.60 10.22 32.86
N GLN A 16 -22.20 11.32 32.21
CA GLN A 16 -20.90 11.93 32.44
C GLN A 16 -20.89 12.50 33.88
N GLN A 17 -20.59 11.63 34.86
CA GLN A 17 -20.10 11.87 36.22
C GLN A 17 -20.57 10.77 37.18
N ALA A 18 -20.11 9.53 36.97
CA ALA A 18 -19.98 8.52 38.03
C ALA A 18 -19.05 7.42 37.52
N HIS A 19 -17.90 7.20 38.17
CA HIS A 19 -17.10 6.00 37.95
C HIS A 19 -17.81 4.81 38.58
N THR A 20 -18.84 4.29 37.91
CA THR A 20 -19.49 3.03 38.30
C THR A 20 -18.63 1.91 37.76
N ILE A 21 -17.86 1.26 38.65
CA ILE A 21 -17.13 0.03 38.32
C ILE A 21 -18.19 -0.99 37.90
N LEU A 22 -18.17 -1.37 36.62
CA LEU A 22 -19.08 -2.39 36.10
C LEU A 22 -18.82 -3.71 36.83
N ASP A 23 -19.88 -4.40 37.26
CA ASP A 23 -19.76 -5.73 37.89
C ASP A 23 -19.45 -6.80 36.83
N ARG A 24 -18.91 -7.94 37.26
CA ARG A 24 -18.54 -9.08 36.38
C ARG A 24 -19.68 -9.50 35.47
N ASP A 25 -20.93 -9.39 35.94
CA ASP A 25 -22.11 -9.80 35.18
C ASP A 25 -22.38 -8.83 34.03
N GLN A 26 -22.11 -7.54 34.24
CA GLN A 26 -22.22 -6.49 33.22
C GLN A 26 -21.11 -6.63 32.18
N PHE A 27 -19.87 -6.93 32.60
CA PHE A 27 -18.79 -7.26 31.66
C PHE A 27 -19.08 -8.53 30.86
N ALA A 28 -19.61 -9.58 31.50
CA ALA A 28 -20.01 -10.81 30.80
C ALA A 28 -21.10 -10.54 29.76
N ALA A 29 -22.08 -9.70 30.09
CA ALA A 29 -23.12 -9.27 29.16
C ALA A 29 -22.55 -8.47 27.98
N LEU A 30 -21.67 -7.51 28.24
CA LEU A 30 -21.01 -6.70 27.20
C LEU A 30 -20.23 -7.57 26.23
N TYR A 31 -19.39 -8.48 26.72
CA TYR A 31 -18.63 -9.38 25.85
C TYR A 31 -19.52 -10.37 25.09
N TYR A 32 -20.62 -10.81 25.70
CA TYR A 32 -21.58 -11.67 25.03
C TYR A 32 -22.33 -10.95 23.90
N LEU A 33 -22.78 -9.71 24.13
CA LEU A 33 -23.43 -8.87 23.14
C LEU A 33 -22.47 -8.45 22.02
N ALA A 34 -21.18 -8.29 22.33
CA ALA A 34 -20.12 -8.07 21.35
C ALA A 34 -19.77 -9.32 20.52
N GLY A 35 -20.47 -10.46 20.72
CA GLY A 35 -20.39 -11.65 19.87
C GLY A 35 -19.28 -12.64 20.20
N ASN A 36 -18.45 -12.38 21.22
CA ASN A 36 -17.31 -13.23 21.60
C ASN A 36 -17.77 -14.62 22.04
N ILE A 37 -17.09 -15.70 21.66
CA ILE A 37 -17.48 -17.05 22.11
C ILE A 37 -17.23 -17.23 23.61
N ILE A 38 -17.91 -18.20 24.24
CA ILE A 38 -17.87 -18.45 25.69
C ILE A 38 -16.43 -18.49 26.25
N ARG A 39 -15.52 -19.19 25.55
CA ARG A 39 -14.10 -19.26 25.95
C ARG A 39 -13.39 -17.90 25.91
N GLU A 40 -13.68 -17.08 24.90
CA GLU A 40 -13.11 -15.73 24.77
C GLU A 40 -13.63 -14.82 25.88
N ILE A 41 -14.94 -14.87 26.20
CA ILE A 41 -15.53 -14.10 27.29
C ILE A 41 -14.84 -14.43 28.62
N ILE A 42 -14.64 -15.71 28.92
CA ILE A 42 -13.91 -16.16 30.13
C ILE A 42 -12.47 -15.64 30.13
N GLY A 43 -11.79 -15.70 28.97
CA GLY A 43 -10.46 -15.15 28.79
C GLY A 43 -10.39 -13.64 29.05
N PHE A 44 -11.32 -12.86 28.48
CA PHE A 44 -11.36 -11.40 28.67
C PHE A 44 -11.70 -11.02 30.11
N LEU A 45 -12.64 -11.72 30.75
CA LEU A 45 -12.94 -11.51 32.17
C LEU A 45 -11.71 -11.76 33.06
N THR A 46 -10.92 -12.79 32.74
CA THR A 46 -9.72 -13.13 33.50
C THR A 46 -8.58 -12.14 33.25
N VAL A 47 -8.28 -11.83 31.99
CA VAL A 47 -7.11 -11.03 31.59
C VAL A 47 -7.35 -9.53 31.77
N CYS A 48 -8.53 -9.04 31.41
CA CYS A 48 -8.82 -7.60 31.41
C CYS A 48 -9.39 -7.11 32.74
N HIS A 49 -10.08 -7.99 33.49
CA HIS A 49 -10.81 -7.61 34.70
C HIS A 49 -10.41 -8.41 35.94
N GLY A 50 -9.48 -9.36 35.83
CA GLY A 50 -9.04 -10.19 36.97
C GLY A 50 -10.13 -11.13 37.51
N VAL A 51 -11.24 -11.32 36.78
CA VAL A 51 -12.39 -12.13 37.20
C VAL A 51 -12.28 -13.52 36.60
N ALA A 52 -11.82 -14.48 37.41
CA ALA A 52 -11.82 -15.89 37.04
C ALA A 52 -13.22 -16.50 37.24
N ILE A 53 -13.85 -16.96 36.16
CA ILE A 53 -15.12 -17.70 36.21
C ILE A 53 -15.05 -18.98 35.36
N SER A 54 -15.74 -20.01 35.81
CA SER A 54 -15.96 -21.23 35.03
C SER A 54 -17.03 -21.03 33.94
N GLU A 55 -16.98 -21.86 32.90
CA GLU A 55 -17.99 -21.90 31.83
C GLU A 55 -19.42 -22.11 32.38
N ARG A 56 -19.58 -22.95 33.42
CA ARG A 56 -20.86 -23.16 34.10
C ARG A 56 -21.38 -21.88 34.77
N GLN A 57 -20.49 -21.10 35.38
CA GLN A 57 -20.86 -19.82 36.00
C GLN A 57 -21.23 -18.79 34.93
N LEU A 58 -20.49 -18.72 33.82
CA LEU A 58 -20.83 -17.85 32.70
C LEU A 58 -22.21 -18.21 32.11
N HIS A 59 -22.50 -19.49 31.87
CA HIS A 59 -23.83 -19.91 31.42
C HIS A 59 -24.95 -19.53 32.39
N ARG A 60 -24.70 -19.60 33.70
CA ARG A 60 -25.67 -19.17 34.72
C ARG A 60 -25.92 -17.66 34.68
N ILE A 61 -24.85 -16.86 34.49
CA ILE A 61 -24.95 -15.40 34.32
C ILE A 61 -25.79 -15.08 33.08
N LEU A 62 -25.46 -15.68 31.95
CA LEU A 62 -26.15 -15.46 30.68
C LEU A 62 -27.64 -15.84 30.76
N ARG A 63 -27.97 -16.97 31.39
CA ARG A 63 -29.39 -17.36 31.62
C ARG A 63 -30.12 -16.38 32.52
N ARG A 64 -29.50 -15.95 33.63
CA ARG A 64 -30.12 -14.98 34.55
C ARG A 64 -30.37 -13.63 33.88
N LEU A 65 -29.50 -13.24 32.94
CA LEU A 65 -29.65 -12.03 32.14
C LEU A 65 -30.50 -12.23 30.88
N ASN A 66 -31.13 -13.39 30.69
CA ASN A 66 -31.91 -13.75 29.49
C ASN A 66 -31.16 -13.56 28.16
N LEU A 67 -29.84 -13.74 28.16
CA LEU A 67 -28.98 -13.60 26.98
C LEU A 67 -28.89 -14.93 26.23
N VAL A 68 -29.59 -15.01 25.08
CA VAL A 68 -29.66 -16.20 24.21
C VAL A 68 -29.31 -15.80 22.77
N ARG A 69 -28.40 -16.54 22.12
CA ARG A 69 -27.96 -16.25 20.74
C ARG A 69 -28.97 -16.62 19.66
N ARG A 70 -29.83 -17.60 19.93
CA ARG A 70 -30.84 -18.05 18.97
C ARG A 70 -32.01 -17.07 19.03
N HIS A 71 -32.29 -16.41 17.91
CA HIS A 71 -33.49 -15.60 17.63
C HIS A 71 -33.54 -14.12 18.02
N ASN A 72 -32.45 -13.36 17.87
CA ASN A 72 -32.54 -11.88 17.95
C ASN A 72 -31.83 -11.19 16.78
N GLU A 73 -32.09 -11.65 15.55
CA GLU A 73 -31.62 -10.93 14.35
C GLU A 73 -32.46 -9.67 14.14
N SER A 74 -31.80 -8.58 13.79
CA SER A 74 -32.45 -7.35 13.34
C SER A 74 -33.28 -7.62 12.08
N PRO A 75 -34.31 -6.80 11.82
CA PRO A 75 -35.06 -6.84 10.57
C PRO A 75 -34.15 -6.87 9.34
N LEU A 76 -34.56 -7.62 8.31
CA LEU A 76 -33.78 -7.81 7.09
C LEU A 76 -33.45 -6.47 6.41
N GLU A 77 -34.35 -5.50 6.50
CA GLU A 77 -34.17 -4.14 5.97
C GLU A 77 -32.99 -3.40 6.62
N ASP A 78 -32.84 -3.51 7.94
CA ASP A 78 -31.73 -2.92 8.68
C ASP A 78 -30.40 -3.59 8.31
N ILE A 79 -30.43 -4.92 8.12
CA ILE A 79 -29.26 -5.69 7.68
C ILE A 79 -28.83 -5.26 6.28
N ILE A 80 -29.76 -5.16 5.33
CA ILE A 80 -29.46 -4.73 3.95
C ILE A 80 -28.93 -3.29 3.94
N THR A 81 -29.56 -2.40 4.70
CA THR A 81 -29.14 -0.99 4.83
C THR A 81 -27.72 -0.90 5.39
N ALA A 82 -27.40 -1.68 6.43
CA ALA A 82 -26.06 -1.74 7.01
C ALA A 82 -25.01 -2.29 6.03
N ILE A 83 -25.36 -3.27 5.17
CA ILE A 83 -24.46 -3.78 4.12
C ILE A 83 -24.17 -2.68 3.08
N GLN A 84 -25.19 -1.93 2.69
CA GLN A 84 -25.10 -0.90 1.66
C GLN A 84 -24.47 0.39 2.17
N ALA A 85 -24.46 0.62 3.48
CA ALA A 85 -23.85 1.78 4.10
C ALA A 85 -22.30 1.80 3.97
N GLY A 86 -21.77 2.90 3.44
CA GLY A 86 -20.35 3.21 3.43
C GLY A 86 -19.47 2.22 2.66
N SER A 87 -18.34 1.81 3.26
CA SER A 87 -17.34 0.92 2.66
C SER A 87 -17.71 -0.57 2.73
N GLY A 88 -18.98 -0.88 3.02
CA GLY A 88 -19.50 -2.23 3.20
C GLY A 88 -19.24 -3.15 2.00
N ARG A 89 -19.34 -2.63 0.78
CA ARG A 89 -19.07 -3.36 -0.47
C ARG A 89 -17.65 -3.93 -0.60
N ASN A 90 -16.68 -3.40 0.16
CA ASN A 90 -15.29 -3.86 0.13
C ASN A 90 -14.93 -4.77 1.30
N THR A 91 -15.89 -5.08 2.17
CA THR A 91 -15.67 -5.74 3.46
C THR A 91 -16.14 -7.19 3.40
N GLY A 92 -15.33 -8.14 3.88
CA GLY A 92 -15.74 -9.55 3.97
C GLY A 92 -16.83 -9.78 5.03
N TYR A 93 -17.62 -10.84 4.88
CA TYR A 93 -18.82 -11.11 5.72
C TYR A 93 -18.54 -11.12 7.23
N ARG A 94 -17.37 -11.59 7.68
CA ARG A 94 -16.97 -11.55 9.11
C ARG A 94 -16.78 -10.14 9.64
N LEU A 95 -16.09 -9.30 8.88
CA LEU A 95 -15.85 -7.90 9.27
C LEU A 95 -17.12 -7.06 9.10
N MET A 96 -17.98 -7.41 8.13
CA MET A 96 -19.30 -6.81 7.98
C MET A 96 -20.19 -7.10 9.19
N GLN A 97 -20.25 -8.36 9.63
CA GLN A 97 -21.02 -8.73 10.83
C GLN A 97 -20.53 -7.96 12.06
N ARG A 98 -19.21 -7.82 12.23
CA ARG A 98 -18.66 -7.05 13.35
C ARG A 98 -19.08 -5.58 13.30
N ARG A 99 -19.03 -4.95 12.11
CA ARG A 99 -19.49 -3.57 11.93
C ARG A 99 -20.99 -3.42 12.21
N MET A 100 -21.80 -4.38 11.80
CA MET A 100 -23.24 -4.39 12.09
C MET A 100 -23.47 -4.39 13.60
N LEU A 101 -22.75 -5.25 14.34
CA LEU A 101 -22.81 -5.29 15.80
C LEU A 101 -22.40 -3.95 16.44
N ASP A 102 -21.36 -3.30 15.94
CA ASP A 102 -20.93 -1.97 16.41
C ASP A 102 -22.02 -0.90 16.20
N THR A 103 -22.84 -1.05 15.16
CA THR A 103 -23.99 -0.18 14.85
C THR A 103 -25.32 -0.63 15.49
N GLY A 104 -25.30 -1.68 16.32
CA GLY A 104 -26.49 -2.22 16.98
C GLY A 104 -27.38 -3.12 16.10
N VAL A 105 -26.93 -3.47 14.90
CA VAL A 105 -27.61 -4.41 13.99
C VAL A 105 -27.08 -5.82 14.26
N ASN A 106 -27.95 -6.72 14.71
CA ASN A 106 -27.58 -8.09 15.00
C ASN A 106 -27.93 -9.00 13.82
N ALA A 107 -26.95 -9.69 13.26
CA ALA A 107 -27.16 -10.65 12.18
C ALA A 107 -26.20 -11.83 12.35
N SER A 108 -26.64 -13.05 12.04
CA SER A 108 -25.72 -14.19 12.00
C SER A 108 -24.73 -14.06 10.83
N LEU A 109 -23.57 -14.69 10.98
CA LEU A 109 -22.57 -14.78 9.91
C LEU A 109 -23.16 -15.33 8.61
N GLU A 110 -24.09 -16.28 8.72
CA GLU A 110 -24.72 -16.91 7.57
C GLU A 110 -25.73 -15.99 6.91
N THR A 111 -26.56 -15.28 7.68
CA THR A 111 -27.46 -14.23 7.15
C THR A 111 -26.66 -13.15 6.41
N VAL A 112 -25.55 -12.67 6.99
CA VAL A 112 -24.67 -11.68 6.34
C VAL A 112 -24.01 -12.25 5.09
N ARG A 113 -23.55 -13.51 5.12
CA ARG A 113 -22.93 -14.18 3.96
C ARG A 113 -23.92 -14.32 2.80
N VAL A 114 -25.14 -14.79 3.08
CA VAL A 114 -26.20 -14.94 2.08
C VAL A 114 -26.62 -13.58 1.55
N ALA A 115 -26.89 -12.61 2.42
CA ALA A 115 -27.26 -11.25 2.01
C ALA A 115 -26.18 -10.59 1.14
N LEU A 116 -24.91 -10.69 1.50
CA LEU A 116 -23.80 -10.18 0.68
C LEU A 116 -23.70 -10.90 -0.68
N THR A 117 -23.99 -12.20 -0.72
CA THR A 117 -23.97 -12.98 -1.97
C THR A 117 -25.12 -12.58 -2.89
N VAL A 118 -26.31 -12.31 -2.33
CA VAL A 118 -27.46 -11.83 -3.10
C VAL A 118 -27.26 -10.40 -3.59
N LEU A 119 -26.70 -9.51 -2.75
CA LEU A 119 -26.51 -8.10 -3.07
C LEU A 119 -25.30 -7.82 -3.97
N ASP A 120 -24.24 -8.64 -3.89
CA ASP A 120 -22.96 -8.45 -4.58
C ASP A 120 -22.31 -9.82 -4.91
N ALA A 121 -23.01 -10.65 -5.67
CA ALA A 121 -22.52 -11.97 -6.10
C ALA A 121 -21.14 -11.87 -6.78
N ASP A 122 -20.97 -10.87 -7.65
CA ASP A 122 -19.73 -10.61 -8.37
C ASP A 122 -18.59 -10.22 -7.45
N GLY A 123 -18.82 -9.34 -6.47
CA GLY A 123 -17.79 -8.97 -5.51
C GLY A 123 -17.45 -10.10 -4.54
N VAL A 124 -18.42 -10.94 -4.14
CA VAL A 124 -18.16 -12.15 -3.34
C VAL A 124 -17.28 -13.12 -4.14
N HIS A 125 -17.62 -13.37 -5.40
CA HIS A 125 -16.83 -14.22 -6.28
C HIS A 125 -15.44 -13.63 -6.59
N ALA A 126 -15.33 -12.31 -6.76
CA ALA A 126 -14.06 -11.62 -6.95
C ALA A 126 -13.15 -11.70 -5.70
N ARG A 127 -13.72 -11.56 -4.50
CA ARG A 127 -12.99 -11.67 -3.22
C ARG A 127 -12.54 -13.11 -2.94
N GLY A 128 -13.39 -14.09 -3.25
CA GLY A 128 -13.07 -15.53 -3.09
C GLY A 128 -11.90 -16.00 -3.95
N ARG A 129 -11.59 -15.29 -5.05
CA ARG A 129 -10.44 -15.60 -5.91
C ARG A 129 -9.08 -15.24 -5.29
N HIS A 130 -9.03 -14.48 -4.19
CA HIS A 130 -7.78 -13.98 -3.59
C HIS A 130 -6.84 -13.28 -4.58
N VAL A 131 -7.37 -12.74 -5.69
CA VAL A 131 -6.58 -12.06 -6.70
C VAL A 131 -6.56 -10.57 -6.38
N LEU A 132 -5.36 -10.03 -6.17
CA LEU A 132 -5.12 -8.59 -6.05
C LEU A 132 -5.70 -7.88 -7.29
N ARG A 133 -6.71 -7.04 -7.09
CA ARG A 133 -7.34 -6.25 -8.15
C ARG A 133 -6.36 -5.16 -8.61
N ARG A 134 -5.56 -5.47 -9.62
CA ARG A 134 -4.60 -4.53 -10.21
C ARG A 134 -5.39 -3.44 -10.96
N ARG A 135 -5.15 -2.17 -10.63
CA ARG A 135 -5.64 -1.04 -11.45
C ARG A 135 -5.06 -1.20 -12.86
N GLN A 136 -5.91 -1.07 -13.88
CA GLN A 136 -5.43 -0.99 -15.26
C GLN A 136 -4.66 0.32 -15.43
N TYR A 137 -3.35 0.22 -15.68
CA TYR A 137 -2.52 1.34 -16.04
C TYR A 137 -2.69 1.59 -17.54
N LEU A 138 -3.51 2.58 -17.90
CA LEU A 138 -3.72 3.03 -19.28
C LEU A 138 -2.80 4.21 -19.56
N ASN A 139 -2.01 4.11 -20.62
CA ASN A 139 -1.14 5.16 -21.13
C ASN A 139 -1.41 5.29 -22.63
N GLN A 140 -1.52 6.51 -23.14
CA GLN A 140 -2.03 6.80 -24.48
C GLN A 140 -1.04 6.45 -25.60
N GLY A 141 0.23 6.25 -25.28
CA GLY A 141 1.23 5.82 -26.25
C GLY A 141 2.67 5.99 -25.75
N PRO A 142 3.67 5.64 -26.56
CA PRO A 142 5.07 5.89 -26.25
C PRO A 142 5.33 7.39 -25.99
N ASN A 143 6.22 7.69 -25.05
CA ASN A 143 6.63 9.04 -24.64
C ASN A 143 5.51 9.91 -24.05
N PHE A 144 4.29 9.38 -23.88
CA PHE A 144 3.22 10.14 -23.25
C PHE A 144 3.46 10.32 -21.75
N ALA A 145 3.76 9.24 -21.03
CA ALA A 145 4.08 9.32 -19.60
C ALA A 145 5.35 8.54 -19.26
N ILE A 146 6.29 9.23 -18.62
CA ILE A 146 7.58 8.70 -18.21
C ILE A 146 7.61 8.53 -16.69
N HIS A 147 8.26 7.47 -16.22
CA HIS A 147 8.45 7.14 -14.81
C HIS A 147 9.93 7.21 -14.48
N MET A 148 10.33 8.12 -13.59
CA MET A 148 11.71 8.37 -13.19
C MET A 148 11.93 8.01 -11.73
N ASP A 149 13.07 7.38 -11.42
CA ASP A 149 13.42 7.05 -10.03
C ASP A 149 14.92 6.74 -9.88
N GLY A 150 15.38 6.77 -8.63
CA GLY A 150 16.71 6.37 -8.19
C GLY A 150 16.75 4.98 -7.56
N TRP A 151 17.79 4.21 -7.88
CA TRP A 151 18.12 2.95 -7.22
C TRP A 151 19.34 3.10 -6.31
N ASP A 152 19.08 3.06 -5.00
CA ASP A 152 20.04 3.43 -3.96
C ASP A 152 20.81 2.25 -3.34
N LYS A 153 20.79 1.05 -3.95
CA LYS A 153 21.44 -0.13 -3.34
C LYS A 153 22.97 -0.08 -3.34
N LEU A 154 23.58 0.74 -4.20
CA LEU A 154 25.03 0.99 -4.20
C LEU A 154 25.43 2.25 -3.43
N LYS A 155 24.45 2.97 -2.85
CA LYS A 155 24.68 4.23 -2.14
C LYS A 155 25.65 4.11 -0.96
N PRO A 156 25.67 3.00 -0.19
CA PRO A 156 26.71 2.78 0.83
C PRO A 156 28.15 2.79 0.28
N PHE A 157 28.33 2.53 -1.01
CA PHE A 157 29.62 2.54 -1.70
C PHE A 157 29.84 3.82 -2.52
N GLY A 158 29.07 4.86 -2.25
CA GLY A 158 29.20 6.17 -2.88
C GLY A 158 28.60 6.28 -4.30
N ILE A 159 27.93 5.24 -4.80
CA ILE A 159 27.37 5.22 -6.16
C ILE A 159 25.85 5.15 -6.09
N SER A 160 25.18 6.01 -6.83
CA SER A 160 23.72 5.96 -7.00
C SER A 160 23.39 5.68 -8.46
N ILE A 161 22.30 4.98 -8.73
CA ILE A 161 21.83 4.73 -10.10
C ILE A 161 20.52 5.49 -10.28
N HIS A 162 20.32 6.10 -11.44
CA HIS A 162 19.09 6.77 -11.80
C HIS A 162 18.62 6.28 -13.17
N ALA A 163 17.31 6.12 -13.33
CA ALA A 163 16.73 5.60 -14.56
C ALA A 163 15.37 6.23 -14.85
N ALA A 164 14.94 6.07 -16.11
CA ALA A 164 13.58 6.34 -16.49
C ALA A 164 13.05 5.29 -17.45
N ILE A 165 11.75 5.06 -17.37
CA ILE A 165 11.04 4.06 -18.18
C ILE A 165 9.78 4.66 -18.77
N ASP A 166 9.53 4.36 -20.04
CA ASP A 166 8.29 4.72 -20.71
C ASP A 166 7.11 3.90 -20.14
N GLY A 167 6.04 4.60 -19.78
CA GLY A 167 4.89 3.98 -19.13
C GLY A 167 4.08 3.04 -20.04
N TYR A 168 4.14 3.27 -21.35
CA TYR A 168 3.43 2.50 -22.38
C TYR A 168 4.24 1.26 -22.80
N SER A 169 5.38 1.48 -23.45
CA SER A 169 6.23 0.45 -24.05
C SER A 169 7.09 -0.31 -23.04
N ARG A 170 7.29 0.22 -21.83
CA ARG A 170 8.23 -0.29 -20.82
C ARG A 170 9.70 -0.21 -21.26
N ARG A 171 10.00 0.53 -22.33
CA ARG A 171 11.36 0.84 -22.77
C ARG A 171 12.08 1.70 -21.72
N LEU A 172 13.30 1.34 -21.36
CA LEU A 172 14.18 2.22 -20.59
C LEU A 172 14.67 3.35 -21.48
N LEU A 173 14.55 4.57 -20.97
CA LEU A 173 14.93 5.79 -21.64
C LEU A 173 16.37 6.14 -21.31
N TRP A 174 16.74 6.01 -20.04
CA TRP A 174 18.12 6.04 -19.57
C TRP A 174 18.28 5.14 -18.34
N LEU A 175 19.53 4.74 -18.09
CA LEU A 175 19.96 4.00 -16.92
C LEU A 175 21.43 4.37 -16.69
N LYS A 176 21.72 5.18 -15.68
CA LYS A 176 23.05 5.78 -15.48
C LYS A 176 23.45 5.79 -14.01
N ALA A 177 24.74 5.60 -13.75
CA ALA A 177 25.31 5.79 -12.44
C ALA A 177 25.74 7.26 -12.24
N CYS A 178 25.58 7.77 -11.03
CA CYS A 178 26.06 9.08 -10.59
C CYS A 178 26.65 8.99 -9.17
N SER A 179 27.40 10.01 -8.78
CA SER A 179 27.98 10.12 -7.44
C SER A 179 26.95 10.38 -6.34
N SER A 180 25.80 10.96 -6.71
CA SER A 180 24.72 11.30 -5.78
C SER A 180 23.38 11.46 -6.50
N ASN A 181 22.37 10.75 -5.99
CA ASN A 181 20.97 10.98 -6.36
C ASN A 181 20.36 12.22 -5.67
N LYS A 182 21.10 12.93 -4.81
CA LYS A 182 20.60 14.16 -4.15
C LYS A 182 20.86 15.44 -4.96
N ASN A 183 21.77 15.40 -5.93
CA ASN A 183 22.05 16.56 -6.77
C ASN A 183 21.07 16.58 -7.96
N PRO A 184 20.10 17.52 -7.99
CA PRO A 184 19.09 17.56 -9.04
C PRO A 184 19.66 17.83 -10.44
N GLN A 185 20.89 18.37 -10.54
CA GLN A 185 21.53 18.63 -11.83
C GLN A 185 21.83 17.37 -12.63
N TYR A 186 22.18 16.25 -11.97
CA TYR A 186 22.41 14.99 -12.67
C TYR A 186 21.14 14.49 -13.35
N ILE A 187 20.04 14.51 -12.61
CA ILE A 187 18.75 14.03 -13.08
C ILE A 187 18.21 14.93 -14.20
N ALA A 188 18.37 16.26 -14.03
CA ALA A 188 18.09 17.24 -15.07
C ALA A 188 18.92 17.00 -16.34
N HIS A 189 20.22 16.73 -16.21
CA HIS A 189 21.08 16.43 -17.34
C HIS A 189 20.62 15.17 -18.10
N PHE A 190 20.23 14.11 -17.39
CA PHE A 190 19.69 12.89 -18.01
C PHE A 190 18.40 13.16 -18.78
N TYR A 191 17.47 13.89 -18.16
CA TYR A 191 16.22 14.28 -18.79
C TYR A 191 16.43 15.17 -20.03
N LEU A 192 17.30 16.18 -19.94
CA LEU A 192 17.64 17.08 -21.06
C LEU A 192 18.28 16.33 -22.24
N ASN A 193 19.17 15.38 -21.97
CA ASN A 193 19.75 14.56 -23.04
C ASN A 193 18.67 13.71 -23.74
N TYR A 194 17.76 13.14 -22.98
CA TYR A 194 16.68 12.33 -23.53
C TYR A 194 15.73 13.15 -24.42
N ILE A 195 15.24 14.32 -23.97
CA ILE A 195 14.35 15.15 -24.79
C ILE A 195 15.03 15.69 -26.05
N ARG A 196 16.36 15.89 -26.00
CA ARG A 196 17.18 16.20 -27.19
C ARG A 196 17.27 15.02 -28.14
N GLU A 197 17.50 13.81 -27.63
CA GLU A 197 17.57 12.57 -28.43
C GLU A 197 16.27 12.32 -29.20
N ILE A 198 15.12 12.50 -28.55
CA ILE A 198 13.81 12.28 -29.18
C ILE A 198 13.29 13.50 -29.95
N ASN A 199 14.00 14.64 -29.89
CA ASN A 199 13.55 15.94 -30.40
C ASN A 199 12.10 16.27 -30.00
N GLY A 200 11.77 16.08 -28.72
CA GLY A 200 10.41 16.17 -28.23
C GLY A 200 10.30 16.14 -26.72
N VAL A 201 9.14 16.54 -26.20
CA VAL A 201 8.89 16.67 -24.75
C VAL A 201 7.75 15.74 -24.36
N PRO A 202 7.94 14.86 -23.35
CA PRO A 202 6.88 13.95 -22.90
C PRO A 202 5.70 14.71 -22.32
N CYS A 203 4.48 14.15 -22.40
CA CYS A 203 3.30 14.82 -21.86
C CYS A 203 3.30 14.89 -20.33
N LEU A 204 3.75 13.82 -19.69
CA LEU A 204 3.66 13.64 -18.24
C LEU A 204 4.92 12.98 -17.69
N ILE A 205 5.40 13.49 -16.56
CA ILE A 205 6.46 12.85 -15.78
C ILE A 205 5.88 12.41 -14.43
N TYR A 206 6.12 11.15 -14.09
CA TYR A 206 5.95 10.60 -12.75
C TYR A 206 7.32 10.48 -12.11
N ALA A 207 7.46 11.08 -10.93
CA ALA A 207 8.63 10.88 -10.09
C ALA A 207 8.20 10.83 -8.64
N ASP A 208 9.08 10.25 -7.82
CA ASP A 208 8.91 10.27 -6.38
C ASP A 208 9.08 11.69 -5.85
N ARG A 209 8.31 12.01 -4.81
CA ARG A 209 8.35 13.32 -4.17
C ARG A 209 9.71 13.49 -3.49
N GLY A 210 10.55 14.34 -4.06
CA GLY A 210 11.91 14.54 -3.60
C GLY A 210 12.50 15.85 -4.10
N THR A 211 13.54 16.32 -3.41
CA THR A 211 14.27 17.54 -3.82
C THR A 211 15.14 17.29 -5.05
N GLU A 212 15.47 16.03 -5.31
CA GLU A 212 16.27 15.59 -6.43
C GLU A 212 15.60 15.78 -7.81
N ASN A 213 14.25 15.84 -7.85
CA ASN A 213 13.50 15.95 -9.11
C ASN A 213 13.05 17.40 -9.42
N VAL A 214 13.35 18.35 -8.54
CA VAL A 214 12.85 19.73 -8.61
C VAL A 214 13.23 20.42 -9.93
N ILE A 215 14.48 20.28 -10.37
CA ILE A 215 14.92 20.89 -11.63
C ILE A 215 14.21 20.26 -12.83
N VAL A 216 14.00 18.94 -12.85
CA VAL A 216 13.24 18.30 -13.95
C VAL A 216 11.79 18.76 -13.96
N ARG A 217 11.17 18.88 -12.80
CA ARG A 217 9.82 19.43 -12.67
C ARG A 217 9.73 20.82 -13.28
N ASP A 218 10.62 21.72 -12.88
CA ASP A 218 10.58 23.11 -13.35
C ASP A 218 10.89 23.21 -14.86
N LEU A 219 11.81 22.38 -15.37
CA LEU A 219 12.06 22.25 -16.82
C LEU A 219 10.83 21.74 -17.57
N GLN A 220 10.18 20.69 -17.08
CA GLN A 220 9.00 20.09 -17.68
C GLN A 220 7.84 21.10 -17.73
N TYR A 221 7.64 21.88 -16.67
CA TYR A 221 6.67 22.98 -16.63
C TYR A 221 6.96 24.04 -17.70
N ALA A 222 8.20 24.50 -17.79
CA ALA A 222 8.59 25.51 -18.76
C ALA A 222 8.44 25.02 -20.21
N LEU A 223 8.93 23.81 -20.50
CA LEU A 223 8.87 23.21 -21.83
C LEU A 223 7.44 22.97 -22.32
N ARG A 224 6.49 22.79 -21.40
CA ARG A 224 5.09 22.54 -21.72
C ARG A 224 4.16 23.72 -21.50
N TRP A 225 4.70 24.91 -21.22
CA TRP A 225 3.90 26.07 -20.83
C TRP A 225 2.85 26.49 -21.87
N HIS A 226 3.15 26.34 -23.16
CA HIS A 226 2.27 26.74 -24.28
C HIS A 226 1.59 25.56 -24.99
N HIS A 227 1.61 24.37 -24.40
CA HIS A 227 0.80 23.26 -24.90
C HIS A 227 -0.70 23.57 -24.70
N ARG A 228 -1.58 22.77 -25.30
CA ARG A 228 -3.05 22.97 -25.25
C ARG A 228 -3.80 21.69 -24.84
N ASP A 229 -3.12 20.83 -24.11
CA ASP A 229 -3.67 19.56 -23.62
C ASP A 229 -3.82 19.61 -22.10
N SER A 230 -4.52 18.63 -21.53
CA SER A 230 -4.80 18.58 -20.08
C SER A 230 -3.56 18.43 -19.20
N PHE A 231 -2.37 18.27 -19.78
CA PHE A 231 -1.08 18.13 -19.11
C PHE A 231 -0.11 19.25 -19.53
N GLU A 232 -0.62 20.43 -19.86
CA GLU A 232 0.20 21.63 -20.09
C GLU A 232 0.80 22.19 -18.79
N GLY A 233 1.90 22.94 -18.91
CA GLY A 233 2.51 23.69 -17.82
C GLY A 233 2.62 22.89 -16.51
N LEU A 234 2.03 23.40 -15.43
CA LEU A 234 2.10 22.81 -14.08
C LEU A 234 1.45 21.42 -13.96
N SER A 235 0.56 21.05 -14.89
CA SER A 235 -0.12 19.75 -14.90
C SER A 235 0.70 18.63 -15.55
N SER A 236 1.88 18.95 -16.07
CA SER A 236 2.77 18.03 -16.78
C SER A 236 3.71 17.19 -15.90
N PHE A 237 3.66 17.37 -14.57
CA PHE A 237 4.48 16.66 -13.61
C PHE A 237 3.66 16.18 -12.43
N VAL A 238 3.84 14.93 -12.02
CA VAL A 238 3.14 14.32 -10.89
C VAL A 238 4.15 13.87 -9.85
N ASP A 239 4.16 14.58 -8.72
CA ASP A 239 4.77 14.12 -7.48
C ASP A 239 3.91 12.99 -6.88
N GLY A 240 4.35 11.74 -7.07
CA GLY A 240 3.63 10.56 -6.63
C GLY A 240 4.21 9.94 -5.36
N SER A 241 3.38 9.22 -4.61
CA SER A 241 3.89 8.12 -3.76
C SER A 241 4.32 6.96 -4.65
N SER A 242 5.27 6.14 -4.17
CA SER A 242 5.76 4.87 -4.77
C SER A 242 4.75 4.13 -5.65
N ASN A 243 3.51 3.98 -5.14
CA ASN A 243 2.40 3.34 -5.83
C ASN A 243 2.06 3.87 -7.24
N ARG A 244 2.39 5.13 -7.55
CA ARG A 244 2.21 5.74 -8.88
C ARG A 244 3.41 5.53 -9.81
N ASN A 245 4.59 5.33 -9.24
CA ASN A 245 5.85 5.07 -9.95
C ASN A 245 6.13 3.57 -10.15
N MET A 246 5.08 2.74 -10.12
CA MET A 246 5.16 1.27 -10.16
C MET A 246 5.96 0.72 -11.36
N ARG A 247 6.04 1.50 -12.45
CA ARG A 247 6.69 1.06 -13.67
C ARG A 247 8.20 0.89 -13.50
N ILE A 248 8.86 1.86 -12.86
CA ILE A 248 10.30 1.84 -12.60
C ILE A 248 10.63 1.02 -11.35
N GLU A 249 9.77 1.06 -10.32
CA GLU A 249 9.93 0.22 -9.14
C GLU A 249 9.98 -1.28 -9.49
N ARG A 250 9.12 -1.71 -10.42
CA ARG A 250 9.14 -3.08 -10.93
C ARG A 250 10.42 -3.39 -11.70
N PHE A 251 10.98 -2.41 -12.40
CA PHE A 251 12.23 -2.58 -13.14
C PHE A 251 13.40 -2.84 -12.20
N TRP A 252 13.47 -2.22 -11.02
CA TRP A 252 14.57 -2.40 -10.06
C TRP A 252 14.86 -3.85 -9.65
N ARG A 253 13.83 -4.71 -9.61
CA ARG A 253 14.04 -6.14 -9.37
C ARG A 253 14.82 -6.80 -10.51
N ASN A 254 14.56 -6.40 -11.75
CA ASN A 254 15.27 -6.91 -12.92
C ASN A 254 16.70 -6.36 -12.96
N LEU A 255 16.88 -5.05 -12.72
CA LEU A 255 18.22 -4.45 -12.64
C LEU A 255 19.12 -5.19 -11.66
N ARG A 256 18.60 -5.47 -10.46
CA ARG A 256 19.33 -6.23 -9.44
C ARG A 256 19.75 -7.61 -9.95
N SER A 257 18.83 -8.34 -10.61
CA SER A 257 19.11 -9.67 -11.13
C SER A 257 20.05 -9.67 -12.34
N MET A 258 20.05 -8.62 -13.15
CA MET A 258 20.84 -8.55 -14.39
C MET A 258 22.30 -8.18 -14.12
N CYS A 259 22.54 -7.15 -13.32
CA CYS A 259 23.90 -6.68 -13.02
C CYS A 259 24.05 -6.10 -11.60
N GLY A 260 22.98 -5.63 -10.96
CA GLY A 260 23.11 -4.92 -9.69
C GLY A 260 23.64 -5.80 -8.54
N GLN A 261 23.31 -7.10 -8.53
CA GLN A 261 23.73 -8.00 -7.47
C GLN A 261 25.24 -8.29 -7.49
N SER A 262 25.83 -8.48 -8.68
CA SER A 262 27.28 -8.72 -8.78
C SER A 262 28.09 -7.55 -8.23
N TRP A 263 27.70 -6.31 -8.55
CA TRP A 263 28.35 -5.12 -8.00
C TRP A 263 28.18 -4.99 -6.49
N ILE A 264 27.00 -5.32 -5.95
CA ILE A 264 26.78 -5.37 -4.50
C ILE A 264 27.74 -6.37 -3.85
N ASP A 265 27.88 -7.57 -4.44
CA ASP A 265 28.71 -8.64 -3.88
C ASP A 265 30.20 -8.29 -3.94
N VAL A 266 30.67 -7.65 -5.03
CA VAL A 266 32.05 -7.14 -5.15
C VAL A 266 32.36 -6.16 -4.03
N PHE A 267 31.55 -5.11 -3.85
CA PHE A 267 31.85 -4.09 -2.85
C PHE A 267 31.68 -4.58 -1.42
N LYS A 268 30.72 -5.48 -1.16
CA LYS A 268 30.62 -6.15 0.13
C LYS A 268 31.85 -7.00 0.43
N GLY A 269 32.31 -7.79 -0.54
CA GLY A 269 33.54 -8.56 -0.39
C GLY A 269 34.74 -7.66 -0.09
N MET A 270 34.92 -6.55 -0.81
CA MET A 270 35.98 -5.59 -0.53
C MET A 270 35.90 -5.01 0.89
N ALA A 271 34.70 -4.73 1.39
CA ALA A 271 34.50 -4.25 2.76
C ALA A 271 34.81 -5.34 3.80
N ASP A 272 34.34 -6.57 3.57
CA ASP A 272 34.55 -7.71 4.46
C ASP A 272 36.04 -8.09 4.59
N TYR A 273 36.83 -7.91 3.51
CA TYR A 273 38.29 -8.11 3.52
C TYR A 273 39.09 -6.89 4.03
N GLY A 274 38.42 -5.80 4.44
CA GLY A 274 39.07 -4.59 4.92
C GLY A 274 39.77 -3.75 3.84
N ILE A 275 39.47 -3.99 2.55
CA ILE A 275 40.01 -3.23 1.40
C ILE A 275 39.24 -1.91 1.24
N LEU A 276 37.94 -1.93 1.53
CA LEU A 276 37.03 -0.80 1.39
C LEU A 276 36.44 -0.39 2.73
N ASP A 277 36.83 0.78 3.25
CA ASP A 277 36.10 1.44 4.32
C ASP A 277 34.99 2.33 3.72
N THR A 278 33.73 1.99 3.99
CA THR A 278 32.57 2.76 3.51
C THR A 278 32.31 4.05 4.28
N SER A 279 33.02 4.25 5.39
CA SER A 279 33.01 5.51 6.16
C SER A 279 34.12 6.48 5.72
N ASP A 280 35.14 5.99 5.01
CA ASP A 280 36.22 6.80 4.47
C ASP A 280 35.86 7.39 3.09
N MET A 281 35.79 8.71 3.04
CA MET A 281 35.49 9.46 1.82
C MET A 281 36.52 9.25 0.71
N ILE A 282 37.81 9.07 1.03
CA ILE A 282 38.86 8.81 0.04
C ILE A 282 38.61 7.45 -0.62
N HIS A 283 38.27 6.43 0.18
CA HIS A 283 37.94 5.11 -0.35
C HIS A 283 36.70 5.17 -1.25
N LEU A 284 35.66 5.92 -0.86
CA LEU A 284 34.48 6.11 -1.70
C LEU A 284 34.79 6.84 -3.02
N GLU A 285 35.67 7.86 -3.01
CA GLU A 285 36.13 8.51 -4.24
C GLU A 285 36.96 7.57 -5.13
N CYS A 286 37.83 6.74 -4.55
CA CYS A 286 38.54 5.70 -5.28
C CYS A 286 37.56 4.70 -5.93
N VAL A 287 36.51 4.31 -5.21
CA VAL A 287 35.46 3.44 -5.76
C VAL A 287 34.76 4.12 -6.94
N ARG A 288 34.38 5.39 -6.82
CA ARG A 288 33.76 6.15 -7.90
C ARG A 288 34.69 6.24 -9.12
N TYR A 289 35.94 6.60 -8.91
CA TYR A 289 36.92 6.77 -9.98
C TYR A 289 37.18 5.45 -10.73
N CYS A 290 37.43 4.36 -10.01
CA CYS A 290 37.80 3.08 -10.61
C CYS A 290 36.61 2.31 -11.19
N PHE A 291 35.46 2.30 -10.50
CA PHE A 291 34.36 1.39 -10.83
C PHE A 291 33.18 2.05 -11.51
N MET A 292 32.94 3.36 -11.34
CA MET A 292 31.78 4.01 -11.97
C MET A 292 31.81 3.93 -13.52
N PRO A 293 32.95 4.04 -14.22
CA PRO A 293 33.00 3.80 -15.66
C PRO A 293 32.59 2.37 -16.02
N LEU A 294 33.09 1.37 -15.28
CA LEU A 294 32.77 -0.04 -15.50
C LEU A 294 31.28 -0.35 -15.25
N ILE A 295 30.73 0.19 -14.16
CA ILE A 295 29.30 0.09 -13.85
C ILE A 295 28.48 0.72 -14.97
N ASN A 296 28.86 1.90 -15.48
CA ASN A 296 28.14 2.53 -16.59
C ASN A 296 28.17 1.70 -17.88
N VAL A 297 29.26 0.98 -18.18
CA VAL A 297 29.31 0.03 -19.30
C VAL A 297 28.30 -1.11 -19.09
N ASP A 298 28.25 -1.70 -17.89
CA ASP A 298 27.28 -2.75 -17.55
C ASP A 298 25.83 -2.25 -17.60
N LEU A 299 25.58 -1.03 -17.14
CA LEU A 299 24.26 -0.40 -17.21
C LEU A 299 23.84 -0.13 -18.65
N GLN A 300 24.75 0.30 -19.53
CA GLN A 300 24.48 0.46 -20.96
C GLN A 300 24.13 -0.87 -21.62
N ASN A 301 24.88 -1.93 -21.33
CA ASN A 301 24.57 -3.29 -21.80
C ASN A 301 23.20 -3.75 -21.28
N THR A 302 22.92 -3.54 -19.99
CA THR A 302 21.63 -3.87 -19.36
C THR A 302 20.47 -3.13 -20.02
N LEU A 303 20.64 -1.83 -20.30
CA LEU A 303 19.65 -1.01 -21.00
C LEU A 303 19.39 -1.56 -22.41
N ARG A 304 20.45 -1.90 -23.16
CA ARG A 304 20.33 -2.50 -24.50
C ARG A 304 19.54 -3.81 -24.44
N TYR A 305 19.97 -4.75 -23.60
CA TYR A 305 19.29 -6.05 -23.46
C TYR A 305 17.83 -5.90 -23.02
N TRP A 306 17.55 -4.97 -22.10
CA TRP A 306 16.19 -4.66 -21.69
C TRP A 306 15.37 -4.00 -22.80
N ASN A 307 15.96 -3.21 -23.69
CA ASN A 307 15.16 -2.58 -24.75
C ASN A 307 14.95 -3.52 -25.94
N GLU A 308 15.83 -4.50 -26.14
CA GLU A 308 15.76 -5.47 -27.24
C GLU A 308 14.96 -6.75 -26.88
N HIS A 309 14.72 -7.02 -25.59
CA HIS A 309 14.01 -8.25 -25.22
C HIS A 309 12.58 -8.27 -25.75
N ARG A 310 12.16 -9.45 -26.21
CA ARG A 310 10.78 -9.68 -26.62
C ARG A 310 9.85 -9.65 -25.42
N VAL A 311 8.98 -8.67 -25.36
CA VAL A 311 7.91 -8.60 -24.36
C VAL A 311 6.91 -9.72 -24.64
N ARG A 312 6.77 -10.66 -23.70
CA ARG A 312 5.80 -11.75 -23.81
C ARG A 312 4.38 -11.17 -23.78
N ARG A 313 3.55 -11.57 -24.75
CA ARG A 313 2.13 -11.20 -24.78
C ARG A 313 1.47 -11.63 -23.47
N SER A 314 0.66 -10.73 -22.88
CA SER A 314 -0.20 -11.11 -21.76
C SER A 314 -1.11 -12.23 -22.23
N ARG A 315 -1.26 -13.29 -21.43
CA ARG A 315 -2.38 -14.21 -21.59
C ARG A 315 -3.63 -13.38 -21.31
N THR A 316 -4.42 -13.13 -22.36
CA THR A 316 -5.80 -12.66 -22.25
C THR A 316 -6.62 -13.68 -21.50
#